data_AF-A0A9P4KHZ3-F1
#
_entry.id   AF-A0A9P4KHZ3-F1
#
_cell.length_a   1.000
_cell.length_b   1.000
_cell.length_c   1.000
_cell.angle_alpha   90.00
_cell.angle_beta   90.00
_cell.angle_gamma   90.00
#
_symmetry.space_group_name_H-M   'P 1'
#
loop_
_entity.id
_entity.type
_entity.pdbx_description
1 polymer ?
#
loop_
_entity_poly.entity_id
_entity_poly.type
_entity_poly.pdbx_seq_one_letter_code
_entity_poly.pdbx_strand_id
1 'polypeptide(L)' 'QTPLTIASHHGHLKAVKVLLSKPKIDVNARGKNGRSAQSFAAGNSHVEVFQALFERKDCRPDQPDENGWTPLF' A
#
# COMPACT_ATOMS: atom_id res chain seq x y z
N GLN A 1 -9.24 -7.20 0.37
CA GLN A 1 -9.23 -5.87 1.04
C GLN A 1 -8.68 -6.07 2.44
N THR A 2 -7.63 -5.33 2.82
CA THR A 2 -6.94 -5.43 4.12
C THR A 2 -7.01 -4.09 4.86
N PRO A 3 -6.83 -4.06 6.21
CA PRO A 3 -6.74 -2.81 6.96
C PRO A 3 -5.69 -1.85 6.38
N LEU A 4 -4.57 -2.38 5.89
CA LEU A 4 -3.51 -1.59 5.27
C LEU A 4 -3.99 -0.95 3.95
N THR A 5 -4.64 -1.72 3.06
CA THR A 5 -5.17 -1.16 1.80
C THR A 5 -6.24 -0.09 2.03
N ILE A 6 -7.08 -0.23 3.07
CA ILE A 6 -8.10 0.75 3.43
C ILE A 6 -7.45 2.03 3.96
N ALA A 7 -6.54 1.89 4.92
CA ALA A 7 -5.83 3.04 5.49
C ALA A 7 -5.05 3.81 4.41
N SER A 8 -4.46 3.10 3.44
CA SER A 8 -3.75 3.72 2.33
C SER A 8 -4.64 4.38 1.30
N HIS A 9 -5.82 3.83 1.04
CA HIS A 9 -6.83 4.45 0.17
C HIS A 9 -7.29 5.80 0.71
N HIS A 10 -7.48 5.91 2.02
CA HIS A 10 -7.95 7.13 2.68
C HIS A 10 -6.82 8.05 3.21
N GLY A 11 -5.55 7.76 2.92
CA GLY A 11 -4.44 8.63 3.32
C GLY A 11 -4.16 8.63 4.83
N HIS A 12 -4.60 7.63 5.58
CA HIS A 12 -4.51 7.59 7.04
C HIS A 12 -3.11 7.19 7.52
N LEU A 13 -2.14 8.10 7.37
CA LEU A 13 -0.72 7.85 7.69
C LEU A 13 -0.48 7.27 9.08
N LYS A 14 -1.15 7.79 10.12
CA LYS A 14 -1.00 7.29 11.50
C LYS A 14 -1.40 5.82 11.62
N ALA A 15 -2.51 5.43 11.00
CA ALA A 15 -2.96 4.05 10.97
C ALA A 15 -1.99 3.15 10.19
N VAL A 16 -1.50 3.62 9.04
CA VAL A 16 -0.49 2.92 8.24
C VAL A 16 0.77 2.64 9.07
N LYS A 17 1.32 3.64 9.76
CA LYS A 17 2.51 3.45 10.62
C LYS A 17 2.28 2.43 11.74
N VAL A 18 1.11 2.46 12.40
CA VAL A 18 0.74 1.47 13.42
C VAL A 18 0.66 0.06 12.83
N LEU A 19 0.06 -0.10 11.65
CA LEU A 19 -0.03 -1.40 10.97
C LEU A 19 1.35 -1.92 10.55
N LEU A 20 2.21 -1.05 10.00
CA LEU A 20 3.56 -1.40 9.55
C LEU A 20 4.50 -1.82 10.70
N SER A 21 4.23 -1.36 11.93
CA SER A 21 4.98 -1.79 13.12
C SER A 21 4.70 -3.24 13.56
N LYS A 22 3.68 -3.90 12.99
CA LYS A 22 3.34 -5.28 13.35
C LYS A 22 4.30 -6.26 12.66
N PRO A 23 4.96 -7.17 13.40
CA PRO A 23 6.03 -8.02 12.85
C PRO A 23 5.56 -9.00 11.77
N LYS A 24 4.27 -9.31 11.70
CA LYS A 24 3.67 -10.25 10.74
C LYS A 24 2.81 -9.56 9.67
N ILE A 25 2.93 -8.24 9.53
CA ILE A 25 2.16 -7.52 8.51
C ILE A 25 2.72 -7.82 7.12
N ASP A 26 1.85 -8.26 6.22
CA ASP A 26 2.15 -8.35 4.80
C ASP A 26 1.85 -7.00 4.13
N VAL A 27 2.91 -6.25 3.82
CA VAL A 27 2.79 -4.94 3.15
C VAL A 27 2.32 -5.06 1.70
N ASN A 28 2.52 -6.23 1.09
CA ASN A 28 2.17 -6.50 -0.31
C ASN A 28 0.77 -7.13 -0.45
N ALA A 29 0.05 -7.31 0.67
CA ALA A 29 -1.27 -7.91 0.65
C ALA A 29 -2.21 -7.13 -0.27
N ARG A 30 -2.80 -7.84 -1.23
CA ARG A 30 -3.62 -7.25 -2.28
C ARG A 30 -5.05 -7.03 -1.81
N GLY A 31 -5.57 -5.85 -2.14
CA GLY A 31 -6.92 -5.41 -1.91
C GLY A 31 -7.89 -5.96 -2.95
N LYS A 32 -8.95 -5.19 -3.22
CA LYS A 32 -9.87 -5.49 -4.33
C LYS A 32 -9.17 -5.22 -5.67
N ASN A 33 -9.47 -6.01 -6.70
CA ASN A 33 -8.89 -5.91 -8.05
C ASN A 33 -7.36 -6.10 -8.09
N GLY A 34 -6.80 -6.83 -7.12
CA GLY A 34 -5.36 -7.03 -7.04
C GLY A 34 -4.54 -5.79 -6.64
N ARG A 35 -5.16 -4.67 -6.25
CA ARG A 35 -4.40 -3.44 -5.93
C ARG A 35 -3.70 -3.51 -4.58
N SER A 36 -2.43 -3.11 -4.52
CA SER A 36 -1.68 -3.03 -3.28
C SER A 36 -1.99 -1.75 -2.49
N ALA A 37 -1.55 -1.70 -1.24
CA ALA A 37 -1.62 -0.48 -0.42
C ALA A 37 -0.89 0.69 -1.10
N GLN A 38 0.24 0.43 -1.77
CA GLN A 38 0.97 1.45 -2.53
C GLN A 38 0.18 1.95 -3.75
N SER A 39 -0.50 1.06 -4.50
CA SER A 39 -1.33 1.46 -5.65
C SER A 39 -2.44 2.41 -5.24
N PHE A 40 -3.07 2.15 -4.09
CA PHE A 40 -4.09 3.03 -3.54
C PHE A 40 -3.54 4.37 -3.09
N ALA A 41 -2.37 4.39 -2.44
CA ALA A 41 -1.73 5.63 -2.02
C ALA A 41 -1.32 6.50 -3.23
N ALA A 42 -0.70 5.89 -4.26
CA ALA A 42 -0.29 6.58 -5.48
C ALA A 42 -1.49 7.15 -6.24
N GLY A 43 -2.51 6.31 -6.48
CA GLY A 43 -3.69 6.72 -7.24
C GLY A 43 -4.58 7.77 -6.57
N ASN A 44 -4.44 7.98 -5.25
CA ASN A 44 -5.16 9.02 -4.49
C ASN A 44 -4.24 10.15 -4.01
N SER A 45 -3.00 10.23 -4.52
CA SER A 45 -2.04 11.29 -4.19
C SER A 45 -1.62 11.38 -2.71
N HIS A 46 -1.69 10.27 -1.96
CA HIS A 46 -1.28 10.21 -0.56
C HIS A 46 0.24 9.97 -0.43
N VAL A 47 1.03 11.00 -0.70
CA VAL A 47 2.49 10.94 -0.82
C VAL A 47 3.16 10.39 0.45
N GLU A 48 2.74 10.84 1.63
CA GLU A 48 3.35 10.42 2.89
C GLU A 48 3.06 8.95 3.21
N VAL A 49 1.88 8.46 2.82
CA VAL A 49 1.55 7.05 2.92
C VAL A 49 2.39 6.23 1.95
N PHE A 50 2.53 6.71 0.71
CA PHE A 50 3.35 6.05 -0.30
C PHE A 50 4.80 5.91 0.18
N GLN A 51 5.39 6.99 0.69
CA GLN A 51 6.75 6.99 1.26
C GLN A 51 6.88 6.01 2.43
N ALA A 52 5.96 6.05 3.40
CA ALA A 52 5.99 5.14 4.55
C ALA A 52 5.91 3.65 4.15
N LEU A 53 5.17 3.33 3.09
CA LEU A 53 5.14 1.99 2.52
C LEU A 53 6.41 1.66 1.74
N PHE A 54 6.95 2.62 0.97
CA PHE A 54 8.12 2.43 0.13
C PHE A 54 9.42 2.23 0.93
N GLU A 55 9.51 2.81 2.13
CA GLU A 55 10.66 2.63 3.05
C GLU A 55 10.75 1.20 3.63
N ARG A 56 9.70 0.40 3.50
CA ARG A 56 9.72 -1.02 3.91
C ARG A 56 10.59 -1.84 2.95
N LYS A 57 11.58 -2.55 3.50
CA LYS A 57 12.50 -3.41 2.73
C LYS A 57 11.81 -4.53 1.95
N ASP A 58 10.68 -5.02 2.44
CA ASP A 58 9.93 -6.11 1.82
C ASP A 58 8.81 -5.61 0.90
N CYS A 59 8.72 -4.31 0.63
CA CYS A 59 7.74 -3.75 -0.29
C CYS A 59 8.08 -4.09 -1.74
N ARG A 60 7.07 -4.48 -2.52
CA ARG A 60 7.19 -4.89 -3.92
C ARG A 60 6.29 -4.01 -4.81
N PRO A 61 6.77 -2.81 -5.20
CA PRO A 61 5.99 -1.85 -6.00
C PRO A 61 5.88 -2.23 -7.48
N ASP A 62 6.55 -3.30 -7.91
CA ASP A 62 6.60 -3.81 -9.27
C ASP A 62 5.48 -4.81 -9.58
N GLN A 63 4.73 -5.28 -8.57
CA GLN A 63 3.65 -6.23 -8.78
C GLN A 63 2.43 -5.57 -9.42
N PRO A 64 1.98 -6.05 -10.59
CA PRO A 64 0.81 -5.50 -11.26
C PRO A 64 -0.49 -5.88 -10.54
N ASP A 65 -1.50 -5.03 -10.64
CA ASP A 65 -2.89 -5.32 -10.30
C ASP A 65 -3.56 -6.21 -11.37
N GLU A 66 -4.86 -6.51 -11.22
CA GLU A 66 -5.58 -7.34 -12.20
C GLU A 66 -5.68 -6.71 -13.60
N ASN A 67 -5.47 -5.40 -13.72
CA ASN A 67 -5.46 -4.66 -14.98
C ASN A 67 -4.05 -4.45 -15.53
N GLY A 68 -3.02 -5.03 -14.90
CA GLY A 68 -1.63 -4.85 -15.30
C GLY A 68 -0.97 -3.57 -14.76
N TRP A 69 -1.63 -2.81 -13.88
CA TRP A 69 -1.11 -1.52 -13.42
C TRP A 69 -0.28 -1.70 -12.16
N THR A 70 0.85 -1.00 -12.07
CA THR A 70 1.66 -0.96 -10.85
C THR A 70 1.52 0.42 -10.18
N PRO A 71 1.84 0.56 -8.88
CA PRO A 71 1.94 1.87 -8.24
C PRO A 71 2.89 2.88 -8.92
N LEU A 72 3.79 2.41 -9.81
CA LEU A 72 4.82 3.20 -10.47
C LEU A 72 4.53 3.50 -11.96
N PHE A 73 3.48 2.88 -12.52
CA PHE A 73 3.07 3.03 -13.92
C PHE A 73 1.88 3.99 -14.02
#